data_AF-A0A7J2IRV7-F1
#
_entry.id   AF-A0A7J2IRV7-F1
#
_cell.length_a   1.000
_cell.length_b   1.000
_cell.length_c   1.000
_cell.angle_alpha   90.00
_cell.angle_beta   90.00
_cell.angle_gamma   90.00
#
_symmetry.space_group_name_H-M   'P 1'
#
loop_
_entity.id
_entity.type
_entity.pdbx_description
1 polymer ?
#
loop_
_entity_poly.entity_id
_entity_poly.type
_entity_poly.pdbx_seq_one_letter_code
_entity_poly.pdbx_strand_id
1 'polypeptide(L)' 'MQKISEKDIKKIENEVKKEFPNDPALQQIHIARKIISKEAEITGLSFLEYIKSQRKHIKLRKIIK' A
#
# COMPACT_ATOMS: atom_id res chain seq x y z
N MET A 1 9.95 6.31 0.98
CA MET A 1 9.09 5.12 1.17
C MET A 1 9.90 4.14 1.99
N GLN A 2 9.44 3.82 3.20
CA GLN A 2 10.00 2.66 3.88
C GLN A 2 9.58 1.44 3.06
N LYS A 3 10.56 0.65 2.64
CA LYS A 3 10.31 -0.51 1.78
C LYS A 3 9.77 -1.64 2.64
N ILE A 4 8.51 -2.00 2.40
CA ILE A 4 7.96 -3.29 2.82
C ILE A 4 8.83 -4.40 2.24
N SER A 5 9.04 -5.49 2.98
CA SER A 5 9.86 -6.58 2.47
C SER A 5 9.15 -7.35 1.36
N GLU A 6 9.90 -7.96 0.45
CA GLU A 6 9.33 -8.84 -0.58
C GLU A 6 8.57 -10.02 0.04
N LYS A 7 8.98 -10.47 1.23
CA LYS A 7 8.30 -11.53 1.98
C LYS A 7 6.90 -11.09 2.42
N ASP A 8 6.76 -9.85 2.88
CA ASP A 8 5.46 -9.28 3.27
C ASP A 8 4.54 -9.12 2.07
N ILE A 9 5.08 -8.67 0.94
CA ILE A 9 4.33 -8.55 -0.32
C ILE A 9 3.80 -9.92 -0.76
N LYS A 10 4.65 -10.95 -0.82
CA LYS A 10 4.22 -12.31 -1.16
C LYS A 10 3.17 -12.86 -0.19
N LYS A 11 3.28 -12.53 1.10
CA LYS A 11 2.30 -12.94 2.09
C LYS A 11 0.94 -12.28 1.81
N ILE A 12 0.92 -10.98 1.57
CA ILE A 12 -0.28 -10.21 1.20
C ILE A 12 -0.92 -10.79 -0.07
N GLU A 13 -0.13 -11.06 -1.12
CA GLU A 13 -0.64 -11.65 -2.36
C GLU A 13 -1.29 -13.02 -2.14
N ASN A 14 -0.66 -13.89 -1.35
CA ASN A 14 -1.20 -15.22 -1.06
C ASN A 14 -2.49 -15.17 -0.23
N GLU A 15 -2.58 -14.25 0.74
CA GLU A 15 -3.81 -14.04 1.52
C GLU A 15 -4.94 -13.53 0.63
N VAL A 16 -4.68 -12.52 -0.20
CA VAL A 16 -5.69 -11.91 -1.05
C VAL A 16 -6.16 -12.86 -2.15
N LYS A 17 -5.27 -13.68 -2.72
CA LYS A 17 -5.66 -14.74 -3.69
C LYS A 17 -6.57 -15.80 -3.07
N LYS A 18 -6.39 -16.11 -1.78
CA LYS A 18 -7.28 -17.04 -1.06
C LYS A 18 -8.64 -16.40 -0.76
N GLU A 19 -8.66 -15.11 -0.42
CA GLU A 19 -9.90 -14.36 -0.15
C GLU A 19 -10.73 -14.15 -1.43
N PHE A 20 -10.09 -13.87 -2.57
CA PHE A 20 -10.78 -13.50 -3.83
C PHE A 20 -10.29 -14.32 -5.04
N PRO A 21 -10.39 -15.66 -5.04
CA PRO A 21 -9.71 -16.51 -6.03
C PRO A 21 -10.11 -16.23 -7.49
N ASN A 22 -11.35 -15.81 -7.73
CA ASN A 22 -11.92 -15.65 -9.07
C ASN A 22 -12.09 -14.18 -9.50
N ASP A 23 -11.61 -13.23 -8.71
CA ASP A 23 -11.74 -11.79 -9.01
C ASP A 23 -10.37 -11.10 -9.00
N PRO A 24 -9.63 -11.15 -10.13
CA PRO A 24 -8.30 -10.53 -10.23
C PRO A 24 -8.32 -9.01 -10.02
N ALA A 25 -9.42 -8.34 -10.38
CA ALA A 25 -9.54 -6.89 -10.22
C ALA A 25 -9.66 -6.53 -8.74
N LEU A 26 -10.51 -7.25 -8.00
CA LEU A 26 -10.65 -7.05 -6.55
C LEU A 26 -9.37 -7.44 -5.81
N GLN A 27 -8.67 -8.49 -6.25
CA GLN A 27 -7.36 -8.85 -5.70
C GLN A 27 -6.38 -7.68 -5.77
N GLN A 28 -6.26 -7.02 -6.92
CA GLN A 28 -5.32 -5.89 -7.10
C GLN A 28 -5.64 -4.73 -6.15
N ILE A 29 -6.92 -4.38 -5.99
CA ILE A 29 -7.37 -3.33 -5.06
C ILE A 29 -7.00 -3.70 -3.62
N HIS A 30 -7.25 -4.93 -3.21
CA HIS A 30 -6.97 -5.39 -1.85
C HIS A 30 -5.47 -5.52 -1.57
N ILE A 31 -4.68 -6.00 -2.53
CA ILE A 31 -3.21 -6.06 -2.43
C ILE A 31 -2.67 -4.63 -2.22
N ALA A 32 -3.05 -3.69 -3.09
CA ALA A 32 -2.61 -2.30 -2.97
C ALA A 32 -3.01 -1.68 -1.62
N ARG A 33 -4.26 -1.91 -1.18
CA ARG A 33 -4.74 -1.41 0.12
C ARG A 33 -3.95 -1.98 1.29
N LYS A 34 -3.72 -3.31 1.33
CA LYS A 34 -2.96 -3.97 2.41
C LYS A 34 -1.51 -3.50 2.44
N ILE A 35 -0.88 -3.31 1.28
CA ILE A 35 0.46 -2.72 1.14
C ILE A 35 0.51 -1.32 1.78
N ILE A 36 -0.40 -0.43 1.38
CA ILE A 36 -0.45 0.95 1.90
C ILE A 36 -0.71 0.96 3.41
N SER A 37 -1.61 0.10 3.91
CA SER A 37 -1.83 -0.04 5.35
C SER A 37 -0.56 -0.48 6.09
N LYS A 38 0.18 -1.43 5.52
CA LYS A 38 1.45 -1.89 6.11
C LYS A 38 2.49 -0.78 6.14
N GLU A 39 2.61 0.01 5.07
CA GLU A 39 3.49 1.17 5.06
C GLU A 39 3.11 2.20 6.13
N ALA A 40 1.80 2.46 6.29
CA ALA A 40 1.30 3.34 7.35
C ALA A 40 1.72 2.84 8.75
N GLU A 41 1.51 1.55 9.02
CA GLU A 41 1.94 0.91 10.27
C GLU A 41 3.45 1.06 10.53
N ILE A 42 4.30 0.81 9.53
CA ILE A 42 5.77 0.92 9.69
C ILE A 42 6.17 2.38 9.98
N THR A 43 5.47 3.34 9.37
CA THR A 43 5.70 4.77 9.65
C THR A 43 5.09 5.25 10.97
N GLY A 44 4.37 4.41 11.70
CA GLY A 44 3.64 4.78 12.91
C GLY A 44 2.49 5.76 12.67
N LEU A 45 1.98 5.83 11.43
CA LEU A 45 0.89 6.71 11.02
C LEU A 45 -0.40 5.90 10.88
N SER A 46 -1.54 6.55 11.14
CA SER A 46 -2.81 5.99 10.69
C SER A 46 -2.86 5.97 9.16
N PHE A 47 -3.69 5.07 8.59
CA PHE A 47 -3.86 4.96 7.14
C PHE A 47 -4.17 6.31 6.47
N LEU A 48 -5.08 7.11 7.05
CA LEU A 48 -5.44 8.41 6.50
C LEU A 48 -4.31 9.43 6.60
N GLU A 49 -3.54 9.44 7.68
CA GLU A 49 -2.38 10.30 7.84
C GLU A 49 -1.28 9.95 6.85
N TYR A 50 -1.04 8.65 6.65
CA TYR A 50 -0.10 8.17 5.65
C TYR A 50 -0.52 8.61 4.23
N ILE A 51 -1.78 8.45 3.86
CA ILE A 51 -2.29 8.94 2.56
C ILE A 51 -2.10 10.46 2.42
N LYS A 52 -2.39 11.24 3.48
CA LYS A 52 -2.19 12.70 3.47
C LYS A 52 -0.70 13.07 3.32
N SER A 53 0.20 12.35 3.99
CA SER A 53 1.64 12.60 3.90
C SER A 53 2.17 12.32 2.48
N GLN A 54 1.70 11.24 1.85
CA GLN A 54 2.04 10.93 0.45
C GLN A 54 1.55 12.03 -0.52
N ARG A 55 0.36 12.60 -0.32
CA ARG A 55 -0.14 13.72 -1.15
C ARG A 55 0.76 14.95 -1.11
N LYS A 56 1.34 15.27 0.06
CA LYS A 56 2.27 16.40 0.21
C LYS A 56 3.55 16.17 -0.59
N HIS A 57 4.09 14.95 -0.56
CA HIS A 57 5.25 14.56 -1.36
C HIS A 57 4.99 14.60 -2.87
N ILE A 58 3.80 14.20 -3.33
CA ILE A 58 3.43 14.24 -4.76
C ILE A 58 3.31 15.69 -5.26
N LYS A 59 2.74 16.61 -4.47
CA LYS A 59 2.70 18.04 -4.82
C LYS A 59 4.09 18.64 -4.91
N LEU A 60 4.97 18.37 -3.93
CA LEU A 60 6.35 18.84 -3.94
C LEU A 60 7.13 18.34 -5.18
N ARG A 61 6.94 17.08 -5.59
CA ARG A 61 7.57 16.54 -6.80
C ARG A 61 7.06 17.16 -8.11
N LYS A 62 5.80 17.64 -8.17
CA LYS A 62 5.28 18.33 -9.37
C LYS A 62 5.77 19.77 -9.51
N ILE A 63 6.21 20.40 -8.43
CA ILE A 63 6.70 21.79 -8.43
C ILE A 63 8.18 21.85 -8.85
N ILE A 64 8.93 20.76 -8.65
CA ILE A 64 10.36 20.66 -8.95
C ILE A 64 10.58 19.91 -10.28
N LYS A 65 9.64 20.02 -11.24
CA LYS A 65 9.72 19.33 -12.52
C LYS A 65 9.43 20.26 -13.68
#